data_AF-A0A5B8RUK6-F1
#
_entry.id   AF-A0A5B8RUK6-F1
#
_cell.length_a   1.000
_cell.length_b   1.000
_cell.length_c   1.000
_cell.angle_alpha   90.00
_cell.angle_beta   90.00
_cell.angle_gamma   90.00
#
_symmetry.space_group_name_H-M   'P 1'
#
loop_
_entity.id
_entity.type
_entity.pdbx_description
1 polymer ?
#
loop_
_entity_poly.entity_id
_entity_poly.type
_entity_poly.pdbx_seq_one_letter_code
_entity_poly.pdbx_strand_id
1 'polypeptide(L)'
;MPLPRHSLPRVLLVLFAILMLVLLGLRLDLRPLVGEGARGAMLLAPMVGVVDTCIATPDEAAGQGSLQKACTGDKGSAAALVEATLKQLQPAAPPEGEGYPLGYTLPVPLLQLFKAQGSDWVIDEERVQRVARTVHESARPLILYLFATHFSAHAPIEPVLARDAANLAQTRDGPLPVDSYHGDALYPWSVARTDNTITQRRVQAARALLGALCELPESDLAKIRGVTLLGELQQMFAHFETGMGFELPYRVSDYSEVSVSGFRAYLKAQFGDLARLNAAVGANYASFDEVLPPSRDIRSEPLARYTEHMDSWAHGILPISGWAWVPGRTNLWVQVYRNGGLIGRVKVNQGRQDVLQARPEFGTADVGWRLDMDFRALPAGLYRIGAMLELAPGRLVPLGEREIAIMDERQQTPQPQPQSMQPLPGPVAAPEGMQAHVDMPAQLQSYYYNPLAPHWLAFRRLQVARYLQYFDGVVADSCLKQTPRYTHQILPQVNPGWDENKFAVGNTLRTQGDLRLGVSLYGNATHDADLAKWLGSSGQHAYGITEFHPLRAMDAAELRQTLALHARRGAKFLSFFLEPTWQGQRVERAHNAFSFDPQNAQFGSAPLYRAMQEVLQ
;
A
#
# COMPACT_ATOMS: atom_id res chain seq x y z
N MET A 1 -22.24 35.06 -58.09
CA MET A 1 -22.39 34.02 -59.14
C MET A 1 -22.29 32.66 -58.48
N PRO A 2 -23.36 31.83 -58.48
CA PRO A 2 -23.34 30.50 -57.87
C PRO A 2 -23.02 29.41 -58.90
N LEU A 3 -22.25 28.40 -58.49
CA LEU A 3 -22.06 27.11 -59.19
C LEU A 3 -22.52 25.97 -58.25
N PRO A 4 -22.93 24.80 -58.79
CA PRO A 4 -24.20 24.19 -58.42
C PRO A 4 -24.09 22.97 -57.50
N ARG A 5 -25.16 22.78 -56.70
CA ARG A 5 -25.43 21.66 -55.81
C ARG A 5 -25.90 20.42 -56.59
N HIS A 6 -25.00 19.58 -57.09
CA HIS A 6 -25.36 18.20 -57.48
C HIS A 6 -24.18 17.24 -57.36
N SER A 7 -23.73 16.97 -56.13
CA SER A 7 -22.79 15.85 -55.88
C SER A 7 -22.76 15.32 -54.43
N LEU A 8 -23.35 16.02 -53.45
CA LEU A 8 -23.39 15.53 -52.06
C LEU A 8 -24.17 14.22 -51.82
N PRO A 9 -25.33 13.93 -52.46
CA PRO A 9 -26.10 12.75 -52.08
C PRO A 9 -25.52 11.43 -52.61
N ARG A 10 -24.64 11.46 -53.62
CA ARG A 10 -24.00 10.23 -54.15
C ARG A 10 -22.75 9.82 -53.36
N VAL A 11 -22.01 10.77 -52.80
CA VAL A 11 -20.82 10.48 -51.98
C VAL A 11 -21.22 9.91 -50.61
N LEU A 12 -22.31 10.40 -50.02
CA LEU A 12 -22.81 9.86 -48.75
C LEU A 12 -23.34 8.42 -48.88
N LEU A 13 -23.99 8.09 -50.00
CA LEU A 13 -24.53 6.74 -50.23
C LEU A 13 -23.43 5.69 -50.46
N VAL A 14 -22.33 6.06 -51.12
CA VAL A 14 -21.17 5.18 -51.31
C VAL A 14 -20.42 4.98 -49.99
N LEU A 15 -20.26 6.03 -49.17
CA LEU A 15 -19.67 5.91 -47.84
C LEU A 15 -20.51 5.06 -46.89
N PHE A 16 -21.84 5.15 -46.95
CA PHE A 16 -22.73 4.31 -46.14
C PHE A 16 -22.73 2.84 -46.58
N ALA A 17 -22.62 2.58 -47.89
CA ALA A 17 -22.50 1.22 -48.43
C ALA A 17 -21.14 0.57 -48.08
N ILE A 18 -20.04 1.34 -48.09
CA ILE A 18 -18.72 0.87 -47.64
C ILE A 18 -18.71 0.61 -46.13
N LEU A 19 -19.34 1.47 -45.33
CA LEU A 19 -19.45 1.26 -43.88
C LEU A 19 -20.30 0.02 -43.54
N MET A 20 -21.39 -0.22 -44.28
CA MET A 20 -22.23 -1.41 -44.14
C MET A 20 -21.52 -2.69 -44.61
N LEU A 21 -20.70 -2.64 -45.67
CA LEU A 21 -19.90 -3.79 -46.12
C LEU A 21 -18.73 -4.10 -45.17
N VAL A 22 -18.15 -3.09 -44.51
CA VAL A 22 -17.18 -3.29 -43.42
C VAL A 22 -17.88 -3.87 -42.18
N LEU A 23 -19.09 -3.43 -41.85
CA LEU A 23 -19.88 -3.97 -40.74
C LEU A 23 -20.46 -5.37 -41.01
N LEU A 24 -20.68 -5.76 -42.27
CA LEU A 24 -21.10 -7.11 -42.65
C LEU A 24 -19.92 -8.08 -42.84
N GLY A 25 -18.73 -7.59 -43.21
CA GLY A 25 -17.49 -8.37 -43.31
C GLY A 25 -16.80 -8.67 -41.97
N LEU A 26 -17.24 -8.02 -40.88
CA LEU A 26 -16.77 -8.25 -39.51
C LEU A 26 -17.64 -9.27 -38.73
N ARG A 27 -18.57 -9.95 -39.41
CA ARG A 27 -19.35 -11.06 -38.84
C ARG A 27 -18.89 -12.41 -39.37
N LEU A 28 -17.67 -12.82 -39.03
CA LEU A 28 -17.23 -14.21 -39.07
C LEU A 28 -16.23 -14.43 -37.92
N ASP A 29 -16.52 -15.45 -37.11
CA ASP A 29 -15.76 -15.96 -35.95
C ASP A 29 -15.74 -15.12 -34.66
N LEU A 30 -16.92 -14.91 -34.07
CA LEU A 30 -17.06 -14.94 -32.60
C LEU A 30 -16.89 -16.40 -32.12
N ARG A 31 -15.65 -16.91 -32.21
CA ARG A 31 -15.20 -17.95 -31.29
C ARG A 31 -14.96 -17.28 -29.95
N PRO A 32 -15.36 -17.87 -28.81
CA PRO A 32 -14.89 -17.38 -27.54
C PRO A 32 -13.35 -17.50 -27.56
N LEU A 33 -12.65 -16.37 -27.48
CA LEU A 33 -11.22 -16.35 -27.17
C LEU A 33 -11.05 -16.79 -25.71
N VAL A 34 -11.31 -18.07 -25.46
CA VAL A 34 -10.66 -18.84 -24.41
C VAL A 34 -9.33 -19.25 -25.01
N GLY A 35 -8.26 -18.57 -24.59
CA GLY A 35 -6.88 -18.97 -24.84
C GLY A 35 -6.12 -18.10 -25.84
N GLU A 36 -5.38 -17.14 -25.29
CA GLU A 36 -4.05 -16.65 -25.71
C GLU A 36 -3.61 -15.66 -24.62
N GLY A 37 -2.51 -15.78 -23.89
CA GLY A 37 -1.49 -16.80 -23.74
C GLY A 37 -0.71 -16.44 -22.48
N ALA A 38 -0.34 -17.43 -21.67
CA ALA A 38 0.53 -17.21 -20.52
C ALA A 38 1.88 -16.69 -21.04
N ARG A 39 2.17 -15.39 -20.84
CA ARG A 39 3.55 -14.89 -20.95
C ARG A 39 4.09 -14.62 -19.56
N GLY A 40 4.61 -15.74 -19.01
CA GLY A 40 5.11 -15.92 -17.65
C GLY A 40 3.98 -16.26 -16.69
N ALA A 41 3.83 -17.54 -16.33
CA ALA A 41 2.95 -17.93 -15.24
C ALA A 41 3.32 -17.12 -13.99
N MET A 42 2.35 -16.42 -13.40
CA MET A 42 2.55 -15.67 -12.16
C MET A 42 3.06 -16.65 -11.09
N LEU A 43 4.18 -16.32 -10.45
CA LEU A 43 4.75 -17.16 -9.40
C LEU A 43 3.91 -17.03 -8.11
N LEU A 44 3.43 -18.14 -7.55
CA LEU A 44 2.92 -18.13 -6.18
C LEU A 44 4.11 -18.36 -5.24
N ALA A 45 4.39 -17.39 -4.38
CA ALA A 45 5.60 -17.36 -3.55
C ALA A 45 5.24 -17.05 -2.10
N PRO A 46 4.56 -17.96 -1.37
CA PRO A 46 4.24 -17.73 0.03
C PRO A 46 5.48 -17.40 0.86
N MET A 47 5.34 -16.46 1.78
CA MET A 47 6.36 -16.19 2.79
C MET A 47 6.21 -17.23 3.89
N VAL A 48 7.16 -18.15 3.94
CA VAL A 48 7.22 -19.22 4.96
C VAL A 48 7.95 -18.68 6.19
N GLY A 49 7.39 -18.90 7.38
CA GLY A 49 7.99 -18.46 8.66
C GLY A 49 9.29 -19.19 9.02
N VAL A 50 10.38 -18.93 8.29
CA VAL A 50 11.68 -19.62 8.46
C VAL A 50 12.70 -18.83 9.27
N VAL A 51 12.45 -17.54 9.52
CA VAL A 51 13.44 -16.64 10.12
C VAL A 51 13.70 -17.03 11.56
N ASP A 52 12.65 -17.01 12.38
CA ASP A 52 12.66 -17.36 13.80
C ASP A 52 12.97 -18.85 14.04
N THR A 53 12.59 -19.71 13.09
CA THR A 53 12.72 -21.17 13.25
C THR A 53 14.05 -21.75 12.78
N CYS A 54 14.75 -21.08 11.85
CA CYS A 54 15.99 -21.61 11.25
C CYS A 54 17.08 -20.55 11.07
N ILE A 55 16.76 -19.39 10.51
CA ILE A 55 17.80 -18.41 10.12
C ILE A 55 18.41 -17.72 11.35
N ALA A 56 17.57 -17.21 12.25
CA ALA A 56 17.98 -16.46 13.44
C ALA A 56 18.25 -17.37 14.66
N THR A 57 18.01 -18.67 14.54
CA THR A 57 18.22 -19.65 15.61
C THR A 57 19.70 -19.72 16.00
N PRO A 58 20.07 -19.52 17.28
CA PRO A 58 21.46 -19.64 17.73
C PRO A 58 21.99 -21.07 17.57
N ASP A 59 23.28 -21.21 17.23
CA ASP A 59 23.92 -22.53 17.10
C ASP A 59 24.04 -23.26 18.45
N GLU A 60 24.19 -22.53 19.55
CA GLU A 60 24.17 -23.10 20.91
C GLU A 60 22.79 -23.66 21.30
N ALA A 61 21.73 -23.18 20.62
CA ALA A 61 20.38 -23.70 20.73
C ALA A 61 20.11 -24.87 19.76
N ALA A 62 21.15 -25.50 19.21
CA ALA A 62 21.07 -26.77 18.48
C ALA A 62 20.55 -27.88 19.41
N GLY A 63 19.24 -27.86 19.65
CA GLY A 63 18.53 -28.90 20.37
C GLY A 63 18.63 -30.24 19.65
N GLN A 64 18.29 -31.31 20.36
CA GLN A 64 18.41 -32.68 19.83
C GLN A 64 17.38 -33.03 18.73
N GLY A 65 16.41 -32.13 18.47
CA GLY A 65 15.34 -32.30 17.49
C GLY A 65 15.81 -32.35 16.04
N SER A 66 15.06 -33.07 15.20
CA SER A 66 15.40 -33.27 13.78
C SER A 66 15.37 -31.96 12.98
N LEU A 67 14.51 -31.01 13.35
CA LEU A 67 14.39 -29.71 12.69
C LEU A 67 15.62 -28.83 12.95
N GLN A 68 16.03 -28.69 14.21
CA GLN A 68 17.18 -27.88 14.59
C GLN A 68 18.45 -28.37 13.90
N LYS A 69 18.67 -29.69 13.87
CA LYS A 69 19.80 -30.31 13.15
C LYS A 69 19.81 -30.02 11.64
N ALA A 70 18.64 -29.83 11.03
CA ALA A 70 18.55 -29.45 9.62
C ALA A 70 18.83 -27.96 9.42
N CYS A 71 18.53 -27.12 10.41
CA CYS A 71 18.60 -25.67 10.28
C CYS A 71 19.89 -25.02 10.78
N THR A 72 20.63 -25.62 11.71
CA THR A 72 21.82 -25.02 12.34
C THR A 72 23.13 -25.76 12.02
N GLY A 73 24.26 -25.16 12.41
CA GLY A 73 25.61 -25.68 12.14
C GLY A 73 26.12 -25.42 10.71
N ASP A 74 27.34 -25.87 10.40
CA ASP A 74 28.08 -25.54 9.17
C ASP A 74 27.34 -25.87 7.85
N LYS A 75 26.39 -26.81 7.92
CA LYS A 75 25.54 -27.25 6.79
C LYS A 75 24.06 -26.90 6.97
N GLY A 76 23.70 -26.19 8.04
CA GLY A 76 22.33 -25.87 8.37
C GLY A 76 21.72 -24.91 7.36
N SER A 77 20.47 -25.15 6.95
CA SER A 77 19.71 -24.27 6.08
C SER A 77 18.21 -24.41 6.32
N ALA A 78 17.41 -23.44 5.86
CA ALA A 78 15.95 -23.55 5.91
C ALA A 78 15.35 -24.34 4.72
N ALA A 79 16.17 -24.82 3.78
CA ALA A 79 15.69 -25.39 2.51
C ALA A 79 14.78 -26.62 2.72
N ALA A 80 15.17 -27.52 3.64
CA ALA A 80 14.37 -28.69 3.96
C ALA A 80 13.02 -28.31 4.58
N LEU A 81 12.97 -27.26 5.42
CA LEU A 81 11.73 -26.78 6.04
C LEU A 81 10.79 -26.14 5.00
N VAL A 82 11.35 -25.35 4.08
CA VAL A 82 10.63 -24.79 2.94
C VAL A 82 10.02 -25.92 2.10
N GLU A 83 10.80 -26.93 1.72
CA GLU A 83 10.29 -28.05 0.93
C GLU A 83 9.24 -28.87 1.68
N ALA A 84 9.47 -29.16 2.96
CA ALA A 84 8.52 -29.90 3.80
C ALA A 84 7.15 -29.21 3.90
N THR A 85 7.15 -27.88 3.85
CA THR A 85 5.94 -27.06 3.89
C THR A 85 5.26 -27.01 2.53
N LEU A 86 5.99 -26.67 1.46
CA LEU A 86 5.41 -26.40 0.15
C LEU A 86 4.97 -27.65 -0.61
N LYS A 87 5.59 -28.81 -0.35
CA LYS A 87 5.16 -30.07 -0.95
C LYS A 87 3.73 -30.46 -0.58
N GLN A 88 3.17 -29.90 0.50
CA GLN A 88 1.77 -30.15 0.89
C GLN A 88 0.78 -29.41 -0.01
N LEU A 89 1.19 -28.27 -0.59
CA LEU A 89 0.40 -27.48 -1.51
C LEU A 89 0.63 -27.92 -2.96
N GLN A 90 1.90 -28.09 -3.36
CA GLN A 90 2.29 -28.50 -4.71
C GLN A 90 3.47 -29.49 -4.64
N PRO A 91 3.20 -30.82 -4.67
CA PRO A 91 4.22 -31.87 -4.58
C PRO A 91 5.16 -31.92 -5.79
N ALA A 92 4.64 -31.57 -6.98
CA ALA A 92 5.37 -31.53 -8.23
C ALA A 92 5.05 -30.23 -8.97
N ALA A 93 6.04 -29.62 -9.62
CA ALA A 93 5.83 -28.43 -10.42
C ALA A 93 4.87 -28.73 -11.59
N PRO A 94 3.98 -27.80 -11.95
CA PRO A 94 3.11 -27.98 -13.10
C PRO A 94 3.94 -27.95 -14.40
N PRO A 95 3.43 -28.53 -15.50
CA PRO A 95 4.04 -28.37 -16.81
C PRO A 95 4.26 -26.90 -17.17
N GLU A 96 5.28 -26.62 -17.99
CA GLU A 96 5.57 -25.26 -18.41
C GLU A 96 4.36 -24.64 -19.15
N GLY A 97 3.92 -23.47 -18.70
CA GLY A 97 2.76 -22.78 -19.27
C GLY A 97 1.40 -23.21 -18.69
N GLU A 98 1.37 -24.21 -17.80
CA GLU A 98 0.17 -24.66 -17.11
C GLU A 98 0.18 -24.25 -15.62
N GLY A 99 -0.99 -23.92 -15.08
CA GLY A 99 -1.16 -23.60 -13.66
C GLY A 99 -0.28 -22.44 -13.15
N TYR A 100 -0.03 -22.45 -11.84
CA TYR A 100 0.87 -21.51 -11.19
C TYR A 100 2.05 -22.27 -10.58
N PRO A 101 3.31 -21.93 -10.93
CA PRO A 101 4.46 -22.51 -10.25
C PRO A 101 4.48 -22.04 -8.78
N LEU A 102 4.80 -22.96 -7.86
CA LEU A 102 4.95 -22.68 -6.45
C LEU A 102 6.43 -22.52 -6.06
N GLY A 103 6.78 -21.30 -5.68
CA GLY A 103 8.04 -20.92 -5.05
C GLY A 103 7.87 -20.53 -3.59
N TYR A 104 8.72 -19.63 -3.12
CA TYR A 104 8.61 -19.03 -1.79
C TYR A 104 9.13 -17.61 -1.76
N THR A 105 8.69 -16.82 -0.78
CA THR A 105 9.35 -15.57 -0.42
C THR A 105 10.28 -15.85 0.74
N LEU A 106 11.56 -15.48 0.60
CA LEU A 106 12.59 -15.62 1.63
C LEU A 106 12.79 -14.26 2.32
N PRO A 107 12.14 -14.02 3.46
CA PRO A 107 12.36 -12.80 4.23
C PRO A 107 13.73 -12.85 4.91
N VAL A 108 14.49 -11.76 4.76
CA VAL A 108 15.79 -11.58 5.41
C VAL A 108 15.78 -10.27 6.17
N PRO A 109 15.43 -10.27 7.46
CA PRO A 109 15.48 -9.07 8.28
C PRO A 109 16.92 -8.62 8.43
N LEU A 110 17.27 -7.50 7.79
CA LEU A 110 18.66 -7.07 7.66
C LEU A 110 19.32 -6.85 9.03
N LEU A 111 18.58 -6.35 10.01
CA LEU A 111 19.11 -6.12 11.36
C LEU A 111 19.32 -7.42 12.15
N GLN A 112 18.62 -8.51 11.81
CA GLN A 112 18.89 -9.83 12.42
C GLN A 112 20.23 -10.43 11.96
N LEU A 113 20.86 -9.86 10.94
CA LEU A 113 22.19 -10.31 10.49
C LEU A 113 23.33 -9.74 11.34
N PHE A 114 23.03 -9.04 12.44
CA PHE A 114 24.03 -8.54 13.37
C PHE A 114 24.08 -9.36 14.65
N LYS A 115 25.30 -9.49 15.20
CA LYS A 115 25.55 -9.96 16.56
C LYS A 115 26.42 -8.98 17.33
N ALA A 116 26.29 -9.00 18.65
CA ALA A 116 27.15 -8.22 19.53
C ALA A 116 28.57 -8.81 19.54
N GLN A 117 29.57 -7.94 19.45
CA GLN A 117 30.98 -8.29 19.64
C GLN A 117 31.64 -7.21 20.50
N GLY A 118 31.79 -7.50 21.80
CA GLY A 118 32.22 -6.49 22.76
C GLY A 118 31.20 -5.34 22.83
N SER A 119 31.67 -4.11 22.58
CA SER A 119 30.83 -2.90 22.53
C SER A 119 30.33 -2.55 21.12
N ASP A 120 30.69 -3.32 20.09
CA ASP A 120 30.29 -3.08 18.70
C ASP A 120 29.31 -4.16 18.20
N TRP A 121 28.76 -3.92 17.02
CA TRP A 121 27.89 -4.81 16.28
C TRP A 121 28.52 -5.16 14.94
N VAL A 122 28.68 -6.47 14.72
CA VAL A 122 29.28 -7.02 13.50
C VAL A 122 28.30 -7.94 12.79
N ILE A 123 28.56 -8.17 11.51
CA ILE A 123 27.78 -9.14 10.74
C ILE A 123 28.00 -10.54 11.34
N ASP A 124 26.89 -11.25 11.52
CA ASP A 124 26.90 -12.66 11.86
C ASP A 124 27.03 -13.48 10.58
N GLU A 125 28.28 -13.74 10.20
CA GLU A 125 28.62 -14.44 8.95
C GLU A 125 27.90 -15.78 8.80
N GLU A 126 27.71 -16.53 9.89
CA GLU A 126 27.02 -17.82 9.84
C GLU A 126 25.52 -17.66 9.54
N ARG A 127 24.86 -16.62 10.06
CA ARG A 127 23.47 -16.30 9.67
C ARG A 127 23.38 -15.92 8.19
N VAL A 128 24.33 -15.13 7.70
CA VAL A 128 24.41 -14.77 6.27
C VAL A 128 24.57 -16.02 5.41
N GLN A 129 25.53 -16.89 5.75
CA GLN A 129 25.79 -18.12 5.02
C GLN A 129 24.60 -19.09 5.08
N ARG A 130 23.87 -19.16 6.19
CA ARG A 130 22.64 -19.95 6.29
C ARG A 130 21.55 -19.50 5.31
N VAL A 131 21.41 -18.20 5.08
CA VAL A 131 20.51 -17.67 4.04
C VAL A 131 21.01 -18.09 2.66
N ALA A 132 22.30 -17.94 2.36
CA ALA A 132 22.88 -18.34 1.09
C ALA A 132 22.73 -19.85 0.81
N ARG A 133 23.01 -20.70 1.81
CA ARG A 133 22.77 -22.15 1.74
C ARG A 133 21.30 -22.49 1.52
N THR A 134 20.38 -21.75 2.12
CA THR A 134 18.94 -21.94 1.86
C THR A 134 18.60 -21.69 0.39
N VAL A 135 19.19 -20.67 -0.24
CA VAL A 135 19.03 -20.41 -1.68
C VAL A 135 19.69 -21.52 -2.50
N HIS A 136 20.90 -21.95 -2.14
CA HIS A 136 21.62 -23.02 -2.83
C HIS A 136 20.86 -24.37 -2.82
N GLU A 137 20.41 -24.81 -1.65
CA GLU A 137 19.85 -26.15 -1.44
C GLU A 137 18.37 -26.25 -1.84
N SER A 138 17.63 -25.14 -1.85
CA SER A 138 16.24 -25.15 -2.31
C SER A 138 16.16 -25.36 -3.82
N ALA A 139 15.32 -26.30 -4.26
CA ALA A 139 15.05 -26.50 -5.69
C ALA A 139 14.01 -25.49 -6.23
N ARG A 140 13.29 -24.79 -5.35
CA ARG A 140 12.16 -23.94 -5.74
C ARG A 140 12.61 -22.53 -6.11
N PRO A 141 11.94 -21.88 -7.09
CA PRO A 141 12.14 -20.46 -7.34
C PRO A 141 11.75 -19.62 -6.11
N LEU A 142 12.38 -18.46 -5.94
CA LEU A 142 12.10 -17.58 -4.81
C LEU A 142 11.99 -16.10 -5.17
N ILE A 143 11.32 -15.36 -4.29
CA ILE A 143 11.41 -13.91 -4.17
C ILE A 143 12.28 -13.63 -2.94
N LEU A 144 13.40 -12.94 -3.12
CA LEU A 144 14.26 -12.51 -2.02
C LEU A 144 13.67 -11.23 -1.42
N TYR A 145 13.40 -11.20 -0.13
CA TYR A 145 12.87 -10.01 0.54
C TYR A 145 13.90 -9.45 1.52
N LEU A 146 14.52 -8.33 1.16
CA LEU A 146 15.43 -7.58 2.02
C LEU A 146 14.63 -6.75 3.03
N PHE A 147 14.21 -7.39 4.12
CA PHE A 147 13.29 -6.83 5.12
C PHE A 147 13.97 -5.79 6.02
N ALA A 148 13.40 -4.60 6.11
CA ALA A 148 13.86 -3.48 6.91
C ALA A 148 12.71 -2.49 7.23
N THR A 149 11.58 -3.04 7.69
CA THR A 149 10.38 -2.25 8.01
C THR A 149 10.51 -1.50 9.34
N HIS A 150 9.42 -0.85 9.74
CA HIS A 150 9.24 -0.24 11.06
C HIS A 150 8.77 -1.26 12.11
N PHE A 151 8.30 -2.45 11.71
CA PHE A 151 7.96 -3.54 12.62
C PHE A 151 9.24 -4.20 13.14
N SER A 152 9.30 -4.44 14.45
CA SER A 152 10.41 -5.13 15.09
C SER A 152 10.69 -6.46 14.42
N ALA A 153 11.94 -6.68 14.01
CA ALA A 153 12.41 -8.02 13.65
C ALA A 153 12.87 -8.80 14.89
N HIS A 154 12.77 -8.22 16.09
CA HIS A 154 13.36 -8.69 17.35
C HIS A 154 14.89 -8.80 17.28
N ALA A 155 15.52 -7.93 16.49
CA ALA A 155 16.96 -7.92 16.35
C ALA A 155 17.57 -7.22 17.57
N PRO A 156 18.56 -7.83 18.26
CA PRO A 156 19.15 -7.24 19.47
C PRO A 156 19.77 -5.85 19.26
N ILE A 157 20.10 -5.47 18.03
CA ILE A 157 20.64 -4.16 17.66
C ILE A 157 19.57 -3.06 17.59
N GLU A 158 18.29 -3.38 17.41
CA GLU A 158 17.21 -2.38 17.25
C GLU A 158 17.10 -1.43 18.46
N PRO A 159 17.03 -1.91 19.72
CA PRO A 159 16.99 -1.02 20.88
C PRO A 159 18.25 -0.15 21.03
N VAL A 160 19.39 -0.59 20.49
CA VAL A 160 20.63 0.21 20.53
C VAL A 160 20.56 1.34 19.51
N LEU A 161 20.12 1.04 18.29
CA LEU A 161 19.97 2.04 17.22
C LEU A 161 18.89 3.07 17.55
N ALA A 162 17.82 2.66 18.23
CA ALA A 162 16.73 3.54 18.64
C ALA A 162 17.14 4.59 19.70
N ARG A 163 18.30 4.44 20.37
CA ARG A 163 18.81 5.46 21.31
C ARG A 163 19.34 6.70 20.61
N ASP A 164 19.70 6.59 19.34
CA ASP A 164 20.14 7.72 18.53
C ASP A 164 18.93 8.38 17.85
N ALA A 165 18.62 9.61 18.27
CA ALA A 165 17.53 10.40 17.71
C ALA A 165 17.68 10.67 16.21
N ALA A 166 18.89 10.57 15.63
CA ALA A 166 19.11 10.70 14.20
C ALA A 166 18.59 9.49 13.39
N ASN A 167 18.33 8.37 14.06
CA ASN A 167 17.72 7.18 13.46
C ASN A 167 16.19 7.20 13.52
N LEU A 168 15.59 8.11 14.28
CA LEU A 168 14.14 8.15 14.50
C LEU A 168 13.52 9.29 13.69
N ALA A 169 12.36 9.01 13.10
CA ALA A 169 11.53 9.98 12.42
C ALA A 169 11.04 11.03 13.44
N GLN A 170 11.06 12.31 13.04
CA GLN A 170 10.78 13.40 13.97
C GLN A 170 9.47 14.10 13.62
N THR A 171 8.64 14.37 14.61
CA THR A 171 7.55 15.34 14.48
C THR A 171 8.07 16.74 14.81
N ARG A 172 7.22 17.76 14.70
CA ARG A 172 7.56 19.11 15.18
C ARG A 172 7.95 19.15 16.66
N ASP A 173 7.47 18.18 17.45
CA ASP A 173 7.66 18.12 18.90
C ASP A 173 8.94 17.32 19.28
N GLY A 174 9.65 16.76 18.29
CA GLY A 174 10.87 15.97 18.46
C GLY A 174 10.77 14.55 17.89
N PRO A 175 11.78 13.70 18.16
CA PRO A 175 11.78 12.29 17.76
C PRO A 175 10.55 11.53 18.25
N LEU A 176 9.96 10.74 17.36
CA LEU A 176 8.88 9.83 17.75
C LEU A 176 9.40 8.75 18.71
N PRO A 177 8.67 8.43 19.79
CA PRO A 177 9.02 7.30 20.64
C PRO A 177 8.79 5.97 19.91
N VAL A 178 9.42 4.91 20.42
CA VAL A 178 9.06 3.53 20.02
C VAL A 178 7.61 3.29 20.42
N ASP A 179 6.83 2.80 19.47
CA ASP A 179 5.40 2.51 19.61
C ASP A 179 5.20 0.99 19.68
N SER A 180 3.95 0.54 19.66
CA SER A 180 3.61 -0.88 19.50
C SER A 180 2.55 -1.11 18.43
N TYR A 181 2.57 -2.30 17.83
CA TYR A 181 1.53 -2.77 16.92
C TYR A 181 1.23 -4.24 17.22
N HIS A 182 -0.01 -4.57 17.58
CA HIS A 182 -0.41 -5.91 18.06
C HIS A 182 0.47 -6.46 19.21
N GLY A 183 1.01 -5.57 20.05
CA GLY A 183 1.85 -5.93 21.19
C GLY A 183 3.35 -6.03 20.90
N ASP A 184 3.76 -6.01 19.63
CA ASP A 184 5.18 -5.97 19.25
C ASP A 184 5.70 -4.54 19.10
N ALA A 185 6.99 -4.36 19.35
CA ALA A 185 7.63 -3.05 19.23
C ALA A 185 7.60 -2.55 17.77
N LEU A 186 7.33 -1.26 17.62
CA LEU A 186 7.34 -0.56 16.35
C LEU A 186 8.31 0.62 16.45
N TYR A 187 9.36 0.57 15.64
CA TYR A 187 10.40 1.59 15.65
C TYR A 187 10.15 2.60 14.53
N PRO A 188 10.02 3.90 14.85
CA PRO A 188 9.76 4.92 13.85
C PRO A 188 11.06 5.30 13.12
N TRP A 189 11.65 4.37 12.37
CA TRP A 189 12.93 4.62 11.68
C TRP A 189 12.82 5.79 10.69
N SER A 190 13.79 6.71 10.73
CA SER A 190 13.83 7.83 9.79
C SER A 190 14.18 7.36 8.38
N VAL A 191 13.42 7.85 7.41
CA VAL A 191 13.66 7.69 5.96
C VAL A 191 14.09 9.03 5.31
N ALA A 192 14.33 10.05 6.12
CA ALA A 192 14.61 11.41 5.65
C ALA A 192 16.04 11.57 5.07
N ARG A 193 16.95 10.67 5.45
CA ARG A 193 18.39 10.73 5.15
C ARG A 193 18.98 9.32 5.04
N THR A 194 20.13 9.20 4.39
CA THR A 194 20.80 7.91 4.14
C THR A 194 22.18 7.79 4.80
N ASP A 195 22.63 8.82 5.49
CA ASP A 195 23.93 8.93 6.15
C ASP A 195 23.86 8.69 7.67
N ASN A 196 22.69 8.29 8.22
CA ASN A 196 22.52 7.92 9.62
C ASN A 196 22.89 6.45 9.89
N THR A 197 23.07 6.09 11.17
CA THR A 197 23.61 4.79 11.56
C THR A 197 22.65 3.63 11.25
N ILE A 198 21.33 3.81 11.38
CA ILE A 198 20.34 2.80 10.96
C ILE A 198 20.48 2.45 9.47
N THR A 199 20.62 3.45 8.60
CA THR A 199 20.77 3.21 7.16
C THR A 199 22.11 2.55 6.85
N GLN A 200 23.20 3.01 7.48
CA GLN A 200 24.52 2.39 7.32
C GLN A 200 24.51 0.90 7.70
N ARG A 201 23.88 0.53 8.83
CA ARG A 201 23.77 -0.88 9.26
C ARG A 201 22.90 -1.72 8.31
N ARG A 202 21.79 -1.17 7.82
CA ARG A 202 20.96 -1.84 6.79
C ARG A 202 21.75 -2.09 5.50
N VAL A 203 22.51 -1.11 5.02
CA VAL A 203 23.37 -1.26 3.84
C VAL A 203 24.47 -2.28 4.08
N GLN A 204 25.11 -2.26 5.24
CA GLN A 204 26.15 -3.23 5.63
C GLN A 204 25.60 -4.66 5.57
N ALA A 205 24.44 -4.92 6.18
CA ALA A 205 23.80 -6.23 6.16
C ALA A 205 23.35 -6.65 4.75
N ALA A 206 22.76 -5.74 3.98
CA ALA A 206 22.36 -6.02 2.60
C ALA A 206 23.57 -6.40 1.73
N ARG A 207 24.68 -5.67 1.85
CA ARG A 207 25.92 -5.97 1.11
C ARG A 207 26.55 -7.29 1.53
N ALA A 208 26.56 -7.63 2.81
CA ALA A 208 27.06 -8.92 3.28
C ALA A 208 26.26 -10.08 2.68
N LEU A 209 24.92 -9.99 2.74
CA LEU A 209 24.04 -10.99 2.14
C LEU A 209 24.22 -11.09 0.62
N LEU A 210 24.18 -9.97 -0.09
CA LEU A 210 24.34 -9.95 -1.54
C LEU A 210 25.71 -10.51 -1.94
N GLY A 211 26.77 -10.18 -1.19
CA GLY A 211 28.11 -10.74 -1.38
C GLY A 211 28.11 -12.27 -1.30
N ALA A 212 27.56 -12.84 -0.23
CA ALA A 212 27.46 -14.29 -0.06
C ALA A 212 26.59 -14.96 -1.15
N LEU A 213 25.50 -14.31 -1.56
CA LEU A 213 24.68 -14.83 -2.68
C LEU A 213 25.48 -14.82 -4.00
N CYS A 214 26.30 -13.80 -4.25
CA CYS A 214 27.08 -13.71 -5.48
C CYS A 214 28.23 -14.73 -5.58
N GLU A 215 28.52 -15.46 -4.52
CA GLU A 215 29.44 -16.62 -4.55
C GLU A 215 28.75 -17.90 -5.04
N LEU A 216 27.41 -17.92 -5.11
CA LEU A 216 26.65 -19.08 -5.56
C LEU A 216 26.76 -19.28 -7.09
N PRO A 217 26.64 -20.53 -7.57
CA PRO A 217 26.53 -20.84 -8.99
C PRO A 217 25.40 -20.05 -9.69
N GLU A 218 25.57 -19.76 -10.98
CA GLU A 218 24.55 -19.05 -11.78
C GLU A 218 23.19 -19.77 -11.77
N SER A 219 23.18 -21.11 -11.73
CA SER A 219 21.96 -21.90 -11.61
C SER A 219 21.18 -21.62 -10.33
N ASP A 220 21.88 -21.26 -9.25
CA ASP A 220 21.24 -20.92 -7.99
C ASP A 220 20.73 -19.49 -7.97
N LEU A 221 21.50 -18.56 -8.52
CA LEU A 221 21.08 -17.18 -8.72
C LEU A 221 19.83 -17.08 -9.60
N ALA A 222 19.71 -17.93 -10.62
CA ALA A 222 18.55 -18.00 -11.50
C ALA A 222 17.24 -18.40 -10.79
N LYS A 223 17.31 -19.03 -9.61
CA LYS A 223 16.13 -19.29 -8.77
C LYS A 223 15.53 -18.00 -8.20
N ILE A 224 16.31 -16.93 -8.05
CA ILE A 224 15.82 -15.65 -7.54
C ILE A 224 15.06 -14.91 -8.65
N ARG A 225 13.73 -14.98 -8.61
CA ARG A 225 12.82 -14.41 -9.63
C ARG A 225 12.48 -12.95 -9.39
N GLY A 226 12.79 -12.43 -8.21
CA GLY A 226 12.63 -11.03 -7.87
C GLY A 226 13.26 -10.70 -6.51
N VAL A 227 13.55 -9.42 -6.30
CA VAL A 227 13.98 -8.87 -5.01
C VAL A 227 12.97 -7.82 -4.55
N THR A 228 12.38 -7.96 -3.37
CA THR A 228 11.55 -6.92 -2.75
C THR A 228 12.39 -6.15 -1.72
N LEU A 229 12.23 -4.82 -1.70
CA LEU A 229 13.07 -3.93 -0.91
C LEU A 229 12.34 -3.38 0.30
N LEU A 230 12.97 -3.52 1.47
CA LEU A 230 12.68 -2.89 2.77
C LEU A 230 11.35 -3.30 3.42
N GLY A 231 10.28 -3.42 2.65
CA GLY A 231 8.90 -3.59 3.12
C GLY A 231 8.14 -2.28 3.08
N GLU A 232 6.99 -2.19 3.77
CA GLU A 232 6.07 -1.04 3.78
C GLU A 232 6.73 0.26 4.27
N LEU A 233 7.52 0.86 3.39
CA LEU A 233 8.36 2.00 3.66
C LEU A 233 7.55 3.28 3.48
N GLN A 234 7.43 4.02 4.57
CA GLN A 234 6.60 5.20 4.65
C GLN A 234 7.18 6.20 5.65
N GLN A 235 6.62 7.41 5.66
CA GLN A 235 6.83 8.32 6.78
C GLN A 235 6.06 7.82 8.01
N MET A 236 6.53 8.17 9.20
CA MET A 236 5.93 7.75 10.46
C MET A 236 5.05 8.85 11.08
N PHE A 237 4.22 8.45 12.03
CA PHE A 237 3.33 9.33 12.79
C PHE A 237 3.10 8.71 14.17
N ALA A 238 2.61 9.50 15.12
CA ALA A 238 2.36 9.03 16.48
C ALA A 238 1.16 8.07 16.53
N HIS A 239 1.20 7.13 17.48
CA HIS A 239 0.14 6.15 17.73
C HIS A 239 -0.18 5.35 16.48
N PHE A 240 0.80 4.68 15.89
CA PHE A 240 0.70 4.09 14.55
C PHE A 240 -0.58 3.28 14.32
N GLU A 241 -0.95 2.43 15.28
CA GLU A 241 -2.12 1.55 15.18
C GLU A 241 -3.46 2.32 15.15
N THR A 242 -3.60 3.36 15.97
CA THR A 242 -4.86 4.11 16.12
C THR A 242 -4.87 5.44 15.36
N GLY A 243 -3.70 5.92 14.95
CA GLY A 243 -3.44 7.24 14.41
C GLY A 243 -3.40 7.31 12.89
N MET A 244 -3.83 6.27 12.16
CA MET A 244 -3.81 6.24 10.70
C MET A 244 -4.81 7.20 10.03
N GLY A 245 -5.87 7.60 10.75
CA GLY A 245 -6.97 8.41 10.22
C GLY A 245 -6.74 9.91 10.27
N PHE A 246 -7.84 10.67 10.20
CA PHE A 246 -7.84 12.14 10.05
C PHE A 246 -7.91 12.91 11.37
N GLU A 247 -7.82 12.21 12.52
CA GLU A 247 -7.97 12.81 13.84
C GLU A 247 -6.91 13.90 14.15
N LEU A 248 -7.33 14.87 14.96
CA LEU A 248 -6.48 15.93 15.49
C LEU A 248 -5.97 15.57 16.90
N PRO A 249 -4.77 16.05 17.30
CA PRO A 249 -3.87 16.93 16.57
C PRO A 249 -3.12 16.21 15.44
N TYR A 250 -2.94 16.89 14.31
CA TYR A 250 -2.20 16.32 13.19
C TYR A 250 -0.69 16.35 13.47
N ARG A 251 -0.09 15.19 13.71
CA ARG A 251 1.35 15.01 13.94
C ARG A 251 1.91 13.97 12.98
N VAL A 252 2.70 14.44 12.04
CA VAL A 252 3.37 13.61 11.03
C VAL A 252 4.88 13.84 11.06
N SER A 253 5.65 12.92 10.50
CA SER A 253 7.10 13.07 10.28
C SER A 253 7.40 13.30 8.79
N ASP A 254 8.49 13.97 8.42
CA ASP A 254 9.68 14.21 9.23
C ASP A 254 10.01 15.71 9.35
N TYR A 255 10.10 16.24 10.57
CA TYR A 255 10.44 17.65 10.87
C TYR A 255 11.86 17.82 11.42
N SER A 256 12.74 16.83 11.20
CA SER A 256 14.16 16.98 11.57
C SER A 256 14.82 18.12 10.81
N GLU A 257 15.95 18.62 11.31
CA GLU A 257 16.73 19.69 10.66
C GLU A 257 17.08 19.36 9.20
N VAL A 258 17.37 18.08 8.90
CA VAL A 258 17.67 17.62 7.54
C VAL A 258 16.44 17.75 6.64
N SER A 259 15.26 17.40 7.12
CA SER A 259 14.01 17.54 6.37
C SER A 259 13.62 19.00 6.17
N VAL A 260 13.80 19.86 7.18
CA VAL A 260 13.55 21.31 7.06
C VAL A 260 14.47 21.93 6.01
N SER A 261 15.78 21.66 6.09
CA SER A 261 16.75 22.14 5.09
C SER A 261 16.44 21.59 3.69
N GLY A 262 16.14 20.28 3.59
CA GLY A 262 15.76 19.64 2.35
C GLY A 262 14.49 20.21 1.72
N PHE A 263 13.50 20.60 2.52
CA PHE A 263 12.29 21.24 2.05
C PHE A 263 12.56 22.63 1.46
N ARG A 264 13.40 23.43 2.11
CA ARG A 264 13.82 24.74 1.58
C ARG A 264 14.53 24.58 0.24
N ALA A 265 15.44 23.60 0.14
CA ALA A 265 16.12 23.28 -1.11
C ALA A 265 15.13 22.80 -2.19
N TYR A 266 14.15 21.99 -1.82
CA TYR A 266 13.07 21.56 -2.71
C TYR A 266 12.27 22.75 -3.24
N LEU A 267 11.81 23.65 -2.38
CA LEU A 267 11.09 24.85 -2.80
C LEU A 267 11.94 25.74 -3.71
N LYS A 268 13.21 25.96 -3.36
CA LYS A 268 14.15 26.72 -4.20
C LYS A 268 14.28 26.10 -5.59
N ALA A 269 14.39 24.77 -5.68
CA ALA A 269 14.45 24.08 -6.96
C ALA A 269 13.13 24.15 -7.76
N GLN A 270 11.98 24.10 -7.09
CA GLN A 270 10.66 24.16 -7.74
C GLN A 270 10.33 25.56 -8.27
N PHE A 271 10.62 26.61 -7.51
CA PHE A 271 10.22 27.98 -7.85
C PHE A 271 11.33 28.80 -8.51
N GLY A 272 12.60 28.46 -8.28
CA GLY A 272 13.77 29.18 -8.77
C GLY A 272 14.07 30.47 -8.01
N ASP A 273 13.05 31.29 -7.75
CA ASP A 273 13.15 32.53 -6.98
C ASP A 273 12.05 32.66 -5.91
N LEU A 274 12.32 33.50 -4.90
CA LEU A 274 11.46 33.68 -3.74
C LEU A 274 10.16 34.40 -4.06
N ALA A 275 10.17 35.32 -5.03
CA ALA A 275 8.98 36.09 -5.41
C ALA A 275 7.92 35.16 -6.00
N ARG A 276 8.32 34.18 -6.80
CA ARG A 276 7.43 33.14 -7.33
C ARG A 276 6.85 32.25 -6.23
N LEU A 277 7.65 31.85 -5.25
CA LEU A 277 7.14 31.11 -4.09
C LEU A 277 6.09 31.94 -3.35
N ASN A 278 6.44 33.17 -2.96
CA ASN A 278 5.55 34.09 -2.24
C ASN A 278 4.24 34.33 -2.99
N ALA A 279 4.29 34.56 -4.30
CA ALA A 279 3.10 34.71 -5.13
C ALA A 279 2.25 33.42 -5.17
N ALA A 280 2.89 32.25 -5.25
CA ALA A 280 2.18 30.97 -5.34
C ALA A 280 1.49 30.58 -4.03
N VAL A 281 2.09 30.91 -2.88
CA VAL A 281 1.56 30.51 -1.56
C VAL A 281 0.88 31.66 -0.80
N GLY A 282 0.78 32.85 -1.39
CA GLY A 282 0.20 34.02 -0.75
C GLY A 282 0.96 34.49 0.50
N ALA A 283 2.29 34.41 0.48
CA ALA A 283 3.15 34.76 1.61
C ALA A 283 4.15 35.87 1.27
N ASN A 284 4.92 36.28 2.28
CA ASN A 284 5.90 37.37 2.22
C ASN A 284 7.22 36.98 2.92
N TYR A 285 7.76 35.80 2.60
CA TYR A 285 9.07 35.38 3.09
C TYR A 285 10.17 36.33 2.58
N ALA A 286 11.13 36.69 3.42
CA ALA A 286 12.28 37.52 3.03
C ALA A 286 13.44 36.69 2.45
N SER A 287 13.49 35.38 2.77
CA SER A 287 14.41 34.42 2.18
C SER A 287 13.81 33.01 2.20
N PHE A 288 14.40 32.06 1.46
CA PHE A 288 14.04 30.64 1.59
C PHE A 288 14.35 30.07 2.97
N ASP A 289 15.31 30.65 3.71
CA ASP A 289 15.69 30.21 5.05
C ASP A 289 14.62 30.53 6.10
N GLU A 290 13.73 31.48 5.83
CA GLU A 290 12.56 31.74 6.69
C GLU A 290 11.45 30.69 6.52
N VAL A 291 11.46 29.90 5.45
CA VAL A 291 10.39 28.95 5.18
C VAL A 291 10.55 27.74 6.10
N LEU A 292 9.53 27.48 6.91
CA LEU A 292 9.40 26.28 7.73
C LEU A 292 8.29 25.39 7.19
N PRO A 293 8.41 24.06 7.29
CA PRO A 293 7.29 23.16 7.07
C PRO A 293 6.09 23.56 7.95
N PRO A 294 4.86 23.63 7.39
CA PRO A 294 3.68 23.97 8.17
C PRO A 294 3.41 22.93 9.25
N SER A 295 3.14 23.36 10.47
CA SER A 295 3.05 22.45 11.62
C SER A 295 2.09 22.87 12.72
N ARG A 296 1.62 24.13 12.72
CA ARG A 296 0.78 24.71 13.77
C ARG A 296 -0.69 24.34 13.58
N ASP A 297 -1.45 24.19 14.65
CA ASP A 297 -2.90 24.12 14.57
C ASP A 297 -3.49 25.53 14.64
N ILE A 298 -4.04 26.01 13.52
CA ILE A 298 -4.66 27.34 13.40
C ILE A 298 -5.79 27.59 14.42
N ARG A 299 -6.40 26.52 14.96
CA ARG A 299 -7.52 26.61 15.90
C ARG A 299 -7.07 26.87 17.33
N SER A 300 -5.82 26.55 17.66
CA SER A 300 -5.32 26.57 19.04
C SER A 300 -4.00 27.33 19.20
N GLU A 301 -3.28 27.61 18.11
CA GLU A 301 -1.97 28.25 18.11
C GLU A 301 -1.97 29.53 17.26
N PRO A 302 -1.35 30.62 17.75
CA PRO A 302 -1.20 31.85 16.96
C PRO A 302 -0.28 31.61 15.77
N LEU A 303 -0.57 32.26 14.64
CA LEU A 303 0.23 32.18 13.42
C LEU A 303 0.90 33.52 13.14
N ALA A 304 2.18 33.52 12.77
CA ALA A 304 2.83 34.71 12.22
C ALA A 304 2.54 34.85 10.72
N ARG A 305 2.33 33.73 10.02
CA ARG A 305 1.88 33.68 8.62
C ARG A 305 0.80 32.63 8.47
N TYR A 306 -0.17 32.88 7.60
CA TYR A 306 -1.23 31.91 7.32
C TYR A 306 -0.66 30.55 6.87
N THR A 307 0.47 30.54 6.17
CA THR A 307 1.13 29.31 5.71
C THR A 307 1.73 28.43 6.81
N GLU A 308 1.68 28.80 8.10
CA GLU A 308 2.25 28.00 9.20
C GLU A 308 1.35 26.83 9.65
N HIS A 309 0.06 26.84 9.27
CA HIS A 309 -0.89 25.86 9.79
C HIS A 309 -0.88 24.52 9.07
N MET A 310 -1.03 23.42 9.79
CA MET A 310 -1.19 22.09 9.23
C MET A 310 -2.24 21.30 10.03
N ASP A 311 -3.17 20.70 9.29
CA ASP A 311 -4.05 19.65 9.77
C ASP A 311 -4.26 18.60 8.67
N SER A 312 -5.10 17.59 8.93
CA SER A 312 -5.37 16.50 8.00
C SER A 312 -5.98 16.96 6.65
N TRP A 313 -6.47 18.19 6.56
CA TRP A 313 -7.16 18.73 5.38
C TRP A 313 -6.47 19.96 4.79
N ALA A 314 -5.41 20.48 5.44
CA ALA A 314 -4.74 21.72 5.06
C ALA A 314 -4.21 21.73 3.62
N HIS A 315 -4.06 20.56 3.01
CA HIS A 315 -3.71 20.42 1.60
C HIS A 315 -4.86 20.67 0.61
N GLY A 316 -6.09 20.86 1.10
CA GLY A 316 -7.24 21.29 0.32
C GLY A 316 -8.18 20.19 -0.16
N ILE A 317 -8.03 18.95 0.33
CA ILE A 317 -8.93 17.85 0.00
C ILE A 317 -9.67 17.41 1.27
N LEU A 318 -10.99 17.23 1.15
CA LEU A 318 -11.87 16.76 2.21
C LEU A 318 -12.42 15.38 1.86
N PRO A 319 -12.09 14.32 2.62
CA PRO A 319 -12.78 13.04 2.50
C PRO A 319 -14.22 13.15 2.96
N ILE A 320 -15.14 12.66 2.13
CA ILE A 320 -16.54 12.43 2.46
C ILE A 320 -16.74 10.93 2.40
N SER A 321 -16.91 10.30 3.55
CA SER A 321 -16.82 8.85 3.67
C SER A 321 -17.80 8.29 4.68
N GLY A 322 -18.03 6.99 4.58
CA GLY A 322 -18.95 6.27 5.43
C GLY A 322 -18.98 4.79 5.08
N TRP A 323 -20.04 4.13 5.57
CA TRP A 323 -20.39 2.78 5.17
C TRP A 323 -21.89 2.65 4.97
N ALA A 324 -22.29 1.71 4.11
CA ALA A 324 -23.70 1.39 3.86
C ALA A 324 -23.87 -0.09 3.53
N TRP A 325 -24.89 -0.70 4.10
CA TRP A 325 -25.24 -2.10 3.87
C TRP A 325 -26.75 -2.24 3.68
N VAL A 326 -27.14 -3.07 2.71
CA VAL A 326 -28.53 -3.42 2.43
C VAL A 326 -28.63 -4.93 2.28
N PRO A 327 -29.53 -5.62 3.02
CA PRO A 327 -29.67 -7.06 2.93
C PRO A 327 -29.79 -7.56 1.48
N GLY A 328 -28.96 -8.54 1.12
CA GLY A 328 -28.99 -9.19 -0.21
C GLY A 328 -28.56 -8.32 -1.39
N ARG A 329 -27.90 -7.17 -1.17
CA ARG A 329 -27.41 -6.28 -2.24
C ARG A 329 -25.92 -5.99 -2.10
N THR A 330 -25.22 -6.00 -3.24
CA THR A 330 -23.75 -5.79 -3.30
C THR A 330 -23.31 -4.73 -4.30
N ASN A 331 -24.17 -4.33 -5.26
CA ASN A 331 -23.86 -3.28 -6.23
C ASN A 331 -24.53 -1.95 -5.83
N LEU A 332 -23.99 -1.34 -4.78
CA LEU A 332 -24.49 -0.09 -4.21
C LEU A 332 -23.56 1.07 -4.57
N TRP A 333 -24.16 2.26 -4.70
CA TRP A 333 -23.44 3.50 -5.00
C TRP A 333 -23.91 4.61 -4.07
N VAL A 334 -23.03 5.52 -3.70
CA VAL A 334 -23.35 6.73 -2.95
C VAL A 334 -23.15 7.94 -3.85
N GLN A 335 -24.16 8.78 -3.94
CA GLN A 335 -24.10 10.09 -4.58
C GLN A 335 -23.86 11.14 -3.51
N VAL A 336 -22.88 12.00 -3.74
CA VAL A 336 -22.48 13.07 -2.82
C VAL A 336 -22.82 14.42 -3.44
N TYR A 337 -23.43 15.27 -2.63
CA TYR A 337 -23.94 16.57 -3.01
C TYR A 337 -23.30 17.67 -2.18
N ARG A 338 -22.98 18.81 -2.81
CA ARG A 338 -22.58 20.04 -2.15
C ARG A 338 -23.62 21.11 -2.46
N ASN A 339 -24.26 21.66 -1.43
CA ASN A 339 -25.29 22.69 -1.56
C ASN A 339 -26.43 22.26 -2.51
N GLY A 340 -26.79 20.98 -2.52
CA GLY A 340 -27.80 20.39 -3.41
C GLY A 340 -27.30 20.02 -4.82
N GLY A 341 -26.13 20.49 -5.24
CA GLY A 341 -25.51 20.11 -6.51
C GLY A 341 -24.71 18.81 -6.38
N LEU A 342 -24.90 17.85 -7.30
CA LEU A 342 -24.14 16.60 -7.34
C LEU A 342 -22.65 16.89 -7.60
N ILE A 343 -21.77 16.44 -6.72
CA ILE A 343 -20.31 16.56 -6.90
C ILE A 343 -19.65 15.24 -7.30
N GLY A 344 -20.31 14.11 -7.08
CA GLY A 344 -19.82 12.83 -7.59
C GLY A 344 -20.61 11.62 -7.09
N ARG A 345 -20.22 10.46 -7.59
CA ARG A 345 -20.82 9.16 -7.30
C ARG A 345 -19.71 8.13 -7.09
N VAL A 346 -19.78 7.37 -6.01
CA VAL A 346 -18.75 6.39 -5.61
C VAL A 346 -19.38 5.06 -5.25
N LYS A 347 -18.66 3.97 -5.50
CA LYS A 347 -19.15 2.62 -5.21
C LYS A 347 -19.00 2.32 -3.72
N VAL A 348 -19.92 1.52 -3.19
CA VAL A 348 -19.78 0.90 -1.87
C VAL A 348 -19.05 -0.43 -2.06
N ASN A 349 -17.73 -0.39 -1.93
CA ASN A 349 -16.85 -1.54 -2.18
C ASN A 349 -15.51 -1.45 -1.45
N GLN A 350 -15.35 -0.50 -0.52
CA GLN A 350 -14.11 -0.35 0.25
C GLN A 350 -14.20 -1.16 1.55
N GLY A 351 -13.07 -1.72 1.98
CA GLY A 351 -13.02 -2.59 3.15
C GLY A 351 -13.22 -1.84 4.47
N ARG A 352 -14.12 -2.36 5.31
CA ARG A 352 -14.43 -1.92 6.68
C ARG A 352 -14.50 -3.13 7.61
N GLN A 353 -13.31 -3.61 7.98
CA GLN A 353 -13.16 -4.78 8.87
C GLN A 353 -13.70 -4.50 10.27
N ASP A 354 -13.58 -3.27 10.74
CA ASP A 354 -14.19 -2.78 11.99
C ASP A 354 -15.73 -2.94 11.96
N VAL A 355 -16.36 -2.62 10.83
CA VAL A 355 -17.81 -2.78 10.66
C VAL A 355 -18.18 -4.25 10.62
N LEU A 356 -17.45 -5.10 9.89
CA LEU A 356 -17.70 -6.55 9.86
C LEU A 356 -17.52 -7.18 11.25
N GLN A 357 -16.54 -6.74 12.03
CA GLN A 357 -16.33 -7.23 13.39
C GLN A 357 -17.49 -6.83 14.32
N ALA A 358 -18.01 -5.60 14.19
CA ALA A 358 -19.14 -5.12 14.97
C ALA A 358 -20.51 -5.63 14.48
N ARG A 359 -20.59 -6.04 13.21
CA ARG A 359 -21.78 -6.53 12.51
C ARG A 359 -21.46 -7.78 11.68
N PRO A 360 -21.15 -8.93 12.31
CA PRO A 360 -20.83 -10.17 11.58
C PRO A 360 -21.95 -10.63 10.64
N GLU A 361 -23.20 -10.27 10.94
CA GLU A 361 -24.38 -10.58 10.14
C GLU A 361 -24.38 -9.97 8.73
N PHE A 362 -23.53 -8.96 8.47
CA PHE A 362 -23.39 -8.39 7.13
C PHE A 362 -22.70 -9.36 6.16
N GLY A 363 -21.88 -10.28 6.68
CA GLY A 363 -21.16 -11.30 5.90
C GLY A 363 -20.06 -10.77 4.99
N THR A 364 -19.81 -9.46 4.97
CA THR A 364 -18.75 -8.82 4.17
C THR A 364 -18.26 -7.53 4.81
N ALA A 365 -16.98 -7.23 4.60
CA ALA A 365 -16.38 -5.95 4.97
C ALA A 365 -16.49 -4.90 3.86
N ASP A 366 -16.96 -5.25 2.65
CA ASP A 366 -16.96 -4.36 1.48
C ASP A 366 -18.15 -3.38 1.49
N VAL A 367 -18.33 -2.71 2.62
CA VAL A 367 -19.46 -1.81 2.92
C VAL A 367 -19.03 -0.35 2.98
N GLY A 368 -17.74 -0.05 2.87
CA GLY A 368 -17.18 1.30 2.92
C GLY A 368 -17.28 2.04 1.58
N TRP A 369 -17.29 3.36 1.66
CA TRP A 369 -17.23 4.27 0.52
C TRP A 369 -16.53 5.58 0.90
N ARG A 370 -15.87 6.21 -0.08
CA ARG A 370 -15.21 7.51 0.09
C ARG A 370 -15.20 8.28 -1.23
N LEU A 371 -15.50 9.58 -1.14
CA LEU A 371 -15.35 10.58 -2.19
C LEU A 371 -14.52 11.73 -1.65
N ASP A 372 -13.47 12.11 -2.38
CA ASP A 372 -12.59 13.21 -1.98
C ASP A 372 -13.00 14.50 -2.70
N MET A 373 -13.41 15.51 -1.94
CA MET A 373 -13.81 16.82 -2.46
C MET A 373 -12.65 17.81 -2.37
N ASP A 374 -12.27 18.40 -3.51
CA ASP A 374 -11.36 19.54 -3.54
C ASP A 374 -12.09 20.82 -3.09
N PHE A 375 -11.60 21.42 -2.01
CA PHE A 375 -12.16 22.66 -1.47
C PHE A 375 -11.28 23.90 -1.70
N ARG A 376 -10.12 23.76 -2.36
CA ARG A 376 -9.12 24.84 -2.49
C ARG A 376 -9.67 26.11 -3.14
N ALA A 377 -10.59 25.95 -4.09
CA ALA A 377 -11.20 27.04 -4.83
C ALA A 377 -12.57 27.47 -4.26
N LEU A 378 -13.01 26.91 -3.13
CA LEU A 378 -14.27 27.30 -2.51
C LEU A 378 -14.11 28.59 -1.72
N PRO A 379 -14.97 29.60 -1.93
CA PRO A 379 -15.02 30.77 -1.07
C PRO A 379 -15.26 30.41 0.39
N ALA A 380 -14.80 31.26 1.30
CA ALA A 380 -15.12 31.11 2.72
C ALA A 380 -16.63 31.20 2.95
N GLY A 381 -17.19 30.31 3.79
CA GLY A 381 -18.60 30.27 4.14
C GLY A 381 -19.09 28.88 4.54
N LEU A 382 -20.39 28.77 4.82
CA LEU A 382 -21.05 27.52 5.19
C LEU A 382 -21.54 26.76 3.94
N TYR A 383 -21.26 25.46 3.94
CA TYR A 383 -21.63 24.52 2.89
C TYR A 383 -22.36 23.32 3.47
N ARG A 384 -23.35 22.81 2.75
CA ARG A 384 -24.07 21.60 3.09
C ARG A 384 -23.59 20.44 2.23
N ILE A 385 -23.14 19.36 2.88
CA ILE A 385 -22.75 18.10 2.25
C ILE A 385 -23.85 17.09 2.49
N GLY A 386 -24.41 16.52 1.43
CA GLY A 386 -25.42 15.46 1.49
C GLY A 386 -24.91 14.17 0.87
N ALA A 387 -25.15 13.04 1.53
CA ALA A 387 -24.88 11.72 1.00
C ALA A 387 -26.18 10.93 0.80
N MET A 388 -26.36 10.36 -0.38
CA MET A 388 -27.54 9.60 -0.77
C MET A 388 -27.14 8.24 -1.34
N LEU A 389 -27.67 7.15 -0.79
CA LEU A 389 -27.49 5.81 -1.32
C LEU A 389 -28.38 5.60 -2.54
N GLU A 390 -27.80 5.17 -3.64
CA GLU A 390 -28.49 4.80 -4.87
C GLU A 390 -28.76 3.29 -4.89
N LEU A 391 -30.02 2.92 -4.69
CA LEU A 391 -30.48 1.52 -4.74
C LEU A 391 -30.64 1.01 -6.18
N ALA A 392 -30.94 1.93 -7.09
CA ALA A 392 -31.10 1.79 -8.53
C ALA A 392 -31.10 3.20 -9.14
N PRO A 393 -30.89 3.38 -10.45
CA PRO A 393 -30.93 4.69 -11.09
C PRO A 393 -32.19 5.49 -10.71
N GLY A 394 -32.00 6.68 -10.13
CA GLY A 394 -33.07 7.57 -9.68
C GLY A 394 -33.76 7.19 -8.36
N ARG A 395 -33.41 6.07 -7.72
CA ARG A 395 -33.96 5.65 -6.42
C ARG A 395 -32.94 5.92 -5.31
N LEU A 396 -33.06 7.08 -4.67
CA LEU A 396 -32.09 7.58 -3.70
C LEU A 396 -32.64 7.57 -2.27
N VAL A 397 -31.87 7.01 -1.34
CA VAL A 397 -32.17 6.99 0.10
C VAL A 397 -31.18 7.91 0.82
N PRO A 398 -31.60 8.83 1.68
CA PRO A 398 -30.68 9.65 2.47
C PRO A 398 -29.81 8.81 3.40
N LEU A 399 -28.50 9.06 3.37
CA LEU A 399 -27.55 8.53 4.36
C LEU A 399 -27.28 9.54 5.47
N GLY A 400 -27.28 10.83 5.13
CA GLY A 400 -27.11 11.92 6.08
C GLY A 400 -26.67 13.21 5.40
N GLU A 401 -26.82 14.30 6.15
CA GLU A 401 -26.32 15.62 5.78
C GLU A 401 -25.35 16.12 6.86
N ARG A 402 -24.41 16.96 6.43
CA ARG A 402 -23.42 17.64 7.27
C ARG A 402 -23.30 19.09 6.82
N GLU A 403 -23.30 20.01 7.76
CA GLU A 403 -22.85 21.38 7.47
C GLU A 403 -21.36 21.50 7.76
N ILE A 404 -20.62 22.18 6.91
CA ILE A 404 -19.18 22.44 7.07
C ILE A 404 -18.88 23.91 6.85
N ALA A 405 -17.79 24.39 7.42
CA ALA A 405 -17.27 25.73 7.19
C ALA A 405 -15.97 25.68 6.40
N ILE A 406 -15.92 26.35 5.25
CA ILE A 406 -14.67 26.69 4.59
C ILE A 406 -14.23 28.05 5.12
N MET A 407 -12.99 28.14 5.58
CA MET A 407 -12.45 29.30 6.28
C MET A 407 -11.23 29.86 5.53
N ASP A 408 -11.00 31.16 5.67
CA ASP A 408 -9.83 31.86 5.12
C ASP A 408 -8.92 32.41 6.24
N GLU A 409 -7.88 33.14 5.84
CA GLU A 409 -6.91 33.76 6.75
C GLU A 409 -7.54 34.77 7.74
N ARG A 410 -8.71 35.33 7.42
CA ARG A 410 -9.38 36.33 8.26
C ARG A 410 -10.14 35.68 9.41
N GLN A 411 -10.44 34.38 9.31
CA GLN A 411 -11.15 33.58 10.31
C GLN A 411 -12.46 34.24 10.80
N GLN A 412 -13.15 34.93 9.90
CA GLN A 412 -14.44 35.55 10.21
C GLN A 412 -15.52 34.47 10.34
N THR A 413 -16.59 34.78 11.08
CA THR A 413 -17.75 33.88 11.20
C THR A 413 -18.29 33.54 9.81
N PRO A 414 -18.26 32.26 9.39
CA PRO A 414 -18.64 31.85 8.05
C PRO A 414 -20.14 32.11 7.84
N GLN A 415 -20.48 32.67 6.68
CA GLN A 415 -21.87 32.95 6.31
C GLN A 415 -22.40 31.88 5.35
N PRO A 416 -23.71 31.58 5.36
CA PRO A 416 -24.34 30.71 4.37
C PRO A 416 -24.07 31.17 2.95
N GLN A 417 -23.65 30.25 2.09
CA GLN A 417 -23.50 30.54 0.67
C GLN A 417 -24.89 30.69 0.00
N PRO A 418 -25.11 31.62 -0.95
CA PRO A 418 -26.41 31.80 -1.60
C PRO A 418 -26.99 30.52 -2.23
N GLN A 419 -26.11 29.61 -2.66
CA GLN A 419 -26.47 28.33 -3.27
C GLN A 419 -26.74 27.21 -2.25
N SER A 420 -26.48 27.39 -0.96
CA SER A 420 -26.60 26.35 0.09
C SER A 420 -28.02 25.80 0.27
N MET A 421 -29.01 26.37 -0.42
CA MET A 421 -30.43 26.08 -0.25
C MET A 421 -31.09 25.28 -1.39
N GLN A 422 -30.35 24.78 -2.40
CA GLN A 422 -30.98 23.90 -3.40
C GLN A 422 -31.41 22.57 -2.75
N PRO A 423 -32.65 22.08 -2.96
CA PRO A 423 -33.10 20.82 -2.38
C PRO A 423 -32.30 19.64 -2.91
N LEU A 424 -32.07 18.63 -2.06
CA LEU A 424 -31.59 17.33 -2.51
C LEU A 424 -32.66 16.65 -3.38
N PRO A 425 -32.26 15.68 -4.23
CA PRO A 425 -33.23 14.87 -4.97
C PRO A 425 -34.28 14.22 -4.05
N GLY A 426 -35.49 14.06 -4.57
CA GLY A 426 -36.60 13.46 -3.84
C GLY A 426 -36.25 12.06 -3.30
N PRO A 427 -36.25 11.85 -1.97
CA PRO A 427 -35.86 10.58 -1.40
C PRO A 427 -36.95 9.51 -1.57
N VAL A 428 -36.52 8.24 -1.61
CA VAL A 428 -37.40 7.08 -1.41
C VAL A 428 -37.21 6.52 -0.01
N ALA A 429 -38.18 5.75 0.47
CA ALA A 429 -38.07 5.07 1.77
C ALA A 429 -36.87 4.10 1.79
N ALA A 430 -36.17 4.05 2.92
CA ALA A 430 -35.11 3.08 3.15
C ALA A 430 -35.68 1.65 3.12
N PRO A 431 -35.03 0.69 2.45
CA PRO A 431 -35.39 -0.72 2.52
C PRO A 431 -35.34 -1.23 3.97
N GLU A 432 -36.17 -2.20 4.28
CA GLU A 432 -36.13 -2.89 5.56
C GLU A 432 -34.73 -3.49 5.82
N GLY A 433 -34.23 -3.31 7.04
CA GLY A 433 -32.92 -3.82 7.47
C GLY A 433 -31.70 -3.06 6.93
N MET A 434 -31.88 -2.00 6.13
CA MET A 434 -30.78 -1.14 5.70
C MET A 434 -30.09 -0.49 6.91
N GLN A 435 -28.76 -0.49 6.91
CA GLN A 435 -27.92 0.18 7.91
C GLN A 435 -26.82 0.98 7.21
N ALA A 436 -26.48 2.15 7.74
CA ALA A 436 -25.43 3.00 7.19
C ALA A 436 -24.93 4.03 8.20
N HIS A 437 -23.77 4.61 7.93
CA HIS A 437 -23.23 5.76 8.65
C HIS A 437 -22.42 6.66 7.73
N VAL A 438 -22.38 7.96 8.03
CA VAL A 438 -21.48 8.95 7.41
C VAL A 438 -20.44 9.35 8.45
N ASP A 439 -19.22 8.85 8.27
CA ASP A 439 -18.09 9.03 9.21
C ASP A 439 -17.55 10.48 9.12
N MET A 440 -17.37 10.97 7.89
CA MET A 440 -16.82 12.30 7.61
C MET A 440 -17.61 12.99 6.48
N PRO A 441 -17.72 14.33 6.50
CA PRO A 441 -17.17 15.26 7.49
C PRO A 441 -17.96 15.28 8.81
N ALA A 442 -17.36 15.83 9.88
CA ALA A 442 -18.08 16.12 11.11
C ALA A 442 -18.98 17.36 10.96
N GLN A 443 -20.07 17.41 11.72
CA GLN A 443 -21.00 18.54 11.71
C GLN A 443 -20.31 19.83 12.19
N LEU A 444 -20.48 20.91 11.43
CA LEU A 444 -19.91 22.25 11.65
C LEU A 444 -18.38 22.27 11.76
N GLN A 445 -17.70 21.30 11.18
CA GLN A 445 -16.24 21.30 11.13
C GLN A 445 -15.72 22.42 10.22
N SER A 446 -14.68 23.12 10.68
CA SER A 446 -14.00 24.17 9.94
C SER A 446 -12.79 23.62 9.19
N TYR A 447 -12.63 23.99 7.92
CA TYR A 447 -11.51 23.59 7.06
C TYR A 447 -10.76 24.82 6.54
N TYR A 448 -9.44 24.76 6.61
CA TYR A 448 -8.53 25.84 6.22
C TYR A 448 -7.59 25.31 5.15
N TYR A 449 -7.48 26.00 4.02
CA TYR A 449 -6.53 25.60 2.98
C TYR A 449 -5.20 26.32 3.22
N ASN A 450 -4.11 25.56 3.37
CA ASN A 450 -2.75 26.09 3.38
C ASN A 450 -2.09 25.84 2.01
N PRO A 451 -1.80 26.89 1.22
CA PRO A 451 -1.08 26.75 -0.04
C PRO A 451 0.32 26.11 0.05
N LEU A 452 0.98 26.17 1.21
CA LEU A 452 2.29 25.54 1.44
C LEU A 452 2.19 24.03 1.77
N ALA A 453 1.06 23.57 2.32
CA ALA A 453 0.89 22.18 2.75
C ALA A 453 1.05 21.14 1.62
N PRO A 454 0.49 21.33 0.40
CA PRO A 454 0.72 20.41 -0.71
C PRO A 454 2.19 20.23 -1.08
N HIS A 455 3.00 21.30 -0.99
CA HIS A 455 4.44 21.23 -1.25
C HIS A 455 5.17 20.44 -0.17
N TRP A 456 4.80 20.64 1.09
CA TRP A 456 5.36 19.86 2.20
C TRP A 456 5.06 18.37 2.06
N LEU A 457 3.80 18.02 1.80
CA LEU A 457 3.39 16.63 1.58
C LEU A 457 4.07 16.02 0.34
N ALA A 458 4.26 16.79 -0.73
CA ALA A 458 5.00 16.35 -1.91
C ALA A 458 6.48 16.06 -1.60
N PHE A 459 7.13 16.91 -0.81
CA PHE A 459 8.50 16.68 -0.37
C PHE A 459 8.62 15.44 0.53
N ARG A 460 7.70 15.23 1.47
CA ARG A 460 7.65 14.01 2.29
C ARG A 460 7.54 12.74 1.44
N ARG A 461 6.68 12.74 0.40
CA ARG A 461 6.58 11.64 -0.58
C ARG A 461 7.87 11.44 -1.38
N LEU A 462 8.60 12.51 -1.66
CA LEU A 462 9.88 12.45 -2.36
C LEU A 462 10.98 11.82 -1.49
N GLN A 463 10.98 12.06 -0.17
CA GLN A 463 11.94 11.42 0.75
C GLN A 463 11.79 9.89 0.74
N VAL A 464 10.55 9.38 0.85
CA VAL A 464 10.28 7.93 0.78
C VAL A 464 10.77 7.34 -0.54
N ALA A 465 10.46 7.99 -1.67
CA ALA A 465 10.91 7.55 -2.98
C ALA A 465 12.45 7.54 -3.12
N ARG A 466 13.13 8.57 -2.62
CA ARG A 466 14.61 8.65 -2.65
C ARG A 466 15.26 7.57 -1.78
N TYR A 467 14.69 7.26 -0.63
CA TYR A 467 15.19 6.21 0.25
C TYR A 467 15.07 4.83 -0.42
N LEU A 468 13.95 4.54 -1.09
CA LEU A 468 13.80 3.32 -1.90
C LEU A 468 14.83 3.26 -3.04
N GLN A 469 14.99 4.35 -3.80
CA GLN A 469 15.98 4.41 -4.89
C GLN A 469 17.41 4.18 -4.38
N TYR A 470 17.75 4.68 -3.19
CA TYR A 470 19.05 4.44 -2.58
C TYR A 470 19.30 2.94 -2.33
N PHE A 471 18.32 2.22 -1.79
CA PHE A 471 18.44 0.77 -1.58
C PHE A 471 18.33 -0.05 -2.87
N ASP A 472 17.58 0.43 -3.87
CA ASP A 472 17.59 -0.16 -5.22
C ASP A 472 19.01 -0.15 -5.80
N GLY A 473 19.74 0.96 -5.62
CA GLY A 473 21.15 1.08 -5.99
C GLY A 473 22.05 0.03 -5.33
N VAL A 474 21.82 -0.28 -4.05
CA VAL A 474 22.60 -1.33 -3.34
C VAL A 474 22.45 -2.70 -4.01
N VAL A 475 21.25 -3.05 -4.48
CA VAL A 475 21.02 -4.31 -5.21
C VAL A 475 21.52 -4.21 -6.64
N ALA A 476 21.37 -3.06 -7.30
CA ALA A 476 21.84 -2.80 -8.65
C ALA A 476 23.37 -2.88 -8.79
N ASP A 477 24.10 -2.65 -7.70
CA ASP A 477 25.56 -2.79 -7.64
C ASP A 477 26.04 -4.24 -7.40
N SER A 478 25.13 -5.20 -7.28
CA SER A 478 25.45 -6.63 -7.02
C SER A 478 25.31 -7.52 -8.27
N CYS A 479 25.60 -8.81 -8.14
CA CYS A 479 25.31 -9.81 -9.18
C CYS A 479 23.81 -9.91 -9.52
N LEU A 480 22.91 -9.47 -8.62
CA LEU A 480 21.46 -9.47 -8.83
C LEU A 480 20.96 -8.25 -9.61
N LYS A 481 21.85 -7.45 -10.22
CA LYS A 481 21.47 -6.24 -10.98
C LYS A 481 20.45 -6.46 -12.10
N GLN A 482 20.44 -7.66 -12.68
CA GLN A 482 19.50 -8.06 -13.74
C GLN A 482 18.24 -8.75 -13.20
N THR A 483 18.20 -9.07 -11.91
CA THR A 483 17.02 -9.63 -11.25
C THR A 483 15.99 -8.52 -11.07
N PRO A 484 14.71 -8.73 -11.41
CA PRO A 484 13.66 -7.72 -11.20
C PRO A 484 13.58 -7.27 -9.74
N ARG A 485 13.63 -5.97 -9.50
CA ARG A 485 13.51 -5.36 -8.17
C ARG A 485 12.13 -4.74 -8.01
N TYR A 486 11.54 -4.87 -6.83
CA TYR A 486 10.18 -4.43 -6.53
C TYR A 486 10.15 -3.57 -5.25
N THR A 487 9.31 -2.55 -5.24
CA THR A 487 8.87 -1.94 -3.98
C THR A 487 8.07 -2.95 -3.15
N HIS A 488 7.73 -2.61 -1.91
CA HIS A 488 6.77 -3.33 -1.10
C HIS A 488 5.94 -2.28 -0.37
N GLN A 489 4.82 -1.87 -0.95
CA GLN A 489 4.07 -0.73 -0.44
C GLN A 489 2.63 -1.04 -0.04
N ILE A 490 2.20 -0.43 1.05
CA ILE A 490 0.81 -0.39 1.50
C ILE A 490 -0.03 0.53 0.62
N LEU A 491 -1.34 0.29 0.55
CA LEU A 491 -2.31 1.12 -0.19
C LEU A 491 -3.30 1.80 0.77
N PRO A 492 -2.95 2.95 1.38
CA PRO A 492 -3.84 3.58 2.34
C PRO A 492 -5.21 3.97 1.78
N GLN A 493 -5.26 4.32 0.49
CA GLN A 493 -6.48 4.77 -0.18
C GLN A 493 -7.59 3.72 -0.30
N VAL A 494 -7.30 2.44 -0.04
CA VAL A 494 -8.32 1.37 -0.08
C VAL A 494 -9.11 1.28 1.23
N ASN A 495 -8.63 1.94 2.30
CA ASN A 495 -9.36 2.10 3.54
C ASN A 495 -9.94 3.54 3.61
N PRO A 496 -11.27 3.70 3.64
CA PRO A 496 -11.89 5.02 3.63
C PRO A 496 -11.56 5.86 4.86
N GLY A 497 -11.12 5.24 5.95
CA GLY A 497 -10.78 5.90 7.21
C GLY A 497 -9.31 6.33 7.34
N TRP A 498 -8.43 5.96 6.40
CA TRP A 498 -7.01 6.27 6.49
C TRP A 498 -6.62 7.56 5.73
N ASP A 499 -5.73 8.34 6.34
CA ASP A 499 -5.09 9.48 5.68
C ASP A 499 -3.79 9.04 4.99
N GLU A 500 -3.86 8.86 3.68
CA GLU A 500 -2.72 8.53 2.81
C GLU A 500 -1.54 9.50 2.93
N ASN A 501 -1.78 10.74 3.34
CA ASN A 501 -0.71 11.72 3.52
C ASN A 501 0.13 11.44 4.75
N LYS A 502 -0.38 10.75 5.78
CA LYS A 502 0.43 10.32 6.92
C LYS A 502 1.54 9.38 6.48
N PHE A 503 1.21 8.42 5.61
CA PHE A 503 2.14 7.44 5.06
C PHE A 503 3.10 8.03 4.01
N ALA A 504 2.63 8.97 3.20
CA ALA A 504 3.42 9.61 2.13
C ALA A 504 4.00 8.61 1.10
N VAL A 505 3.26 7.56 0.74
CA VAL A 505 3.69 6.53 -0.22
C VAL A 505 3.31 6.80 -1.68
N GLY A 506 2.53 7.85 -1.96
CA GLY A 506 1.93 8.04 -3.30
C GLY A 506 2.93 8.09 -4.48
N ASN A 507 4.17 8.54 -4.26
CA ASN A 507 5.19 8.53 -5.32
C ASN A 507 5.72 7.14 -5.66
N THR A 508 5.59 6.19 -4.74
CA THR A 508 6.14 4.83 -4.82
C THR A 508 5.09 3.79 -5.17
N LEU A 509 3.83 4.21 -5.35
CA LEU A 509 2.74 3.36 -5.86
C LEU A 509 2.74 3.26 -7.39
N ARG A 510 3.93 3.20 -7.99
CA ARG A 510 4.16 3.06 -9.43
C ARG A 510 5.57 2.54 -9.67
N THR A 511 5.81 2.03 -10.87
CA THR A 511 7.17 1.70 -11.32
C THR A 511 8.02 2.97 -11.43
N GLN A 512 9.26 2.90 -10.95
CA GLN A 512 10.23 3.99 -10.91
C GLN A 512 11.56 3.55 -11.54
N GLY A 513 11.76 3.85 -12.82
CA GLY A 513 12.92 3.33 -13.55
C GLY A 513 12.89 1.80 -13.59
N ASP A 514 13.95 1.15 -13.13
CA ASP A 514 14.04 -0.32 -13.05
C ASP A 514 13.32 -0.92 -11.83
N LEU A 515 12.99 -0.10 -10.83
CA LEU A 515 12.28 -0.53 -9.63
C LEU A 515 10.78 -0.65 -9.93
N ARG A 516 10.29 -1.89 -10.02
CA ARG A 516 8.89 -2.19 -10.34
C ARG A 516 8.00 -1.96 -9.13
N LEU A 517 6.72 -1.74 -9.39
CA LEU A 517 5.70 -1.70 -8.34
C LEU A 517 5.60 -3.09 -7.66
N GLY A 518 5.81 -3.14 -6.35
CA GLY A 518 5.33 -4.22 -5.49
C GLY A 518 4.48 -3.68 -4.35
N VAL A 519 3.40 -4.40 -4.04
CA VAL A 519 2.28 -3.88 -3.26
C VAL A 519 1.67 -4.92 -2.32
N SER A 520 1.31 -4.51 -1.11
CA SER A 520 0.51 -5.28 -0.15
C SER A 520 -0.97 -5.06 -0.42
N LEU A 521 -1.74 -6.15 -0.53
CA LEU A 521 -3.18 -6.12 -0.79
C LEU A 521 -3.95 -6.68 0.40
N TYR A 522 -4.76 -5.84 1.03
CA TYR A 522 -5.61 -6.20 2.16
C TYR A 522 -7.09 -6.03 1.81
N GLY A 523 -7.94 -6.95 2.26
CA GLY A 523 -9.38 -6.87 2.09
C GLY A 523 -9.82 -6.83 0.62
N ASN A 524 -10.74 -5.93 0.29
CA ASN A 524 -11.27 -5.70 -1.06
C ASN A 524 -10.17 -5.46 -2.11
N ALA A 525 -9.02 -4.91 -1.72
CA ALA A 525 -7.92 -4.64 -2.63
C ALA A 525 -7.39 -5.90 -3.35
N THR A 526 -7.63 -7.08 -2.77
CA THR A 526 -7.22 -8.37 -3.35
C THR A 526 -8.09 -8.84 -4.51
N HIS A 527 -9.31 -8.34 -4.67
CA HIS A 527 -10.26 -8.88 -5.65
C HIS A 527 -11.08 -7.79 -6.38
N ASP A 528 -10.82 -6.51 -6.13
CA ASP A 528 -11.41 -5.41 -6.88
C ASP A 528 -10.79 -5.30 -8.30
N ALA A 529 -11.64 -5.43 -9.32
CA ALA A 529 -11.21 -5.44 -10.71
C ALA A 529 -10.70 -4.09 -11.22
N ASP A 530 -11.22 -2.98 -10.69
CA ASP A 530 -10.80 -1.62 -11.06
C ASP A 530 -9.45 -1.32 -10.42
N LEU A 531 -9.25 -1.72 -9.17
CA LEU A 531 -7.95 -1.62 -8.51
C LEU A 531 -6.91 -2.50 -9.20
N ALA A 532 -7.24 -3.76 -9.55
CA ALA A 532 -6.32 -4.62 -10.30
C ALA A 532 -5.93 -4.01 -11.66
N LYS A 533 -6.87 -3.33 -12.34
CA LYS A 533 -6.59 -2.58 -13.57
C LYS A 533 -5.64 -1.39 -13.32
N TRP A 534 -5.88 -0.64 -12.24
CA TRP A 534 -5.02 0.47 -11.84
C TRP A 534 -3.62 0.01 -11.46
N LEU A 535 -3.47 -1.10 -10.73
CA LEU A 535 -2.18 -1.71 -10.40
C LEU A 535 -1.43 -2.14 -11.66
N GLY A 536 -2.10 -2.80 -12.59
CA GLY A 536 -1.51 -3.15 -13.88
C GLY A 536 -1.02 -1.92 -14.64
N SER A 537 -1.76 -0.81 -14.61
CA SER A 537 -1.36 0.43 -15.29
C SER A 537 -0.19 1.13 -14.58
N SER A 538 -0.25 1.26 -13.26
CA SER A 538 0.78 1.90 -12.43
C SER A 538 2.08 1.09 -12.40
N GLY A 539 1.96 -0.24 -12.51
CA GLY A 539 3.05 -1.18 -12.66
C GLY A 539 3.56 -1.32 -14.10
N GLN A 540 3.06 -0.55 -15.08
CA GLN A 540 3.43 -0.69 -16.49
C GLN A 540 3.30 -2.15 -17.01
N HIS A 541 2.24 -2.83 -16.57
CA HIS A 541 1.93 -4.24 -16.85
C HIS A 541 2.92 -5.27 -16.26
N ALA A 542 3.74 -4.87 -15.29
CA ALA A 542 4.60 -5.76 -14.52
C ALA A 542 4.70 -5.30 -13.05
N TYR A 543 3.98 -5.97 -12.15
CA TYR A 543 4.01 -5.66 -10.71
C TYR A 543 4.11 -6.93 -9.86
N GLY A 544 4.51 -6.78 -8.60
CA GLY A 544 4.51 -7.84 -7.60
C GLY A 544 3.40 -7.64 -6.57
N ILE A 545 2.79 -8.73 -6.09
CA ILE A 545 1.92 -8.69 -4.91
C ILE A 545 2.76 -9.22 -3.76
N THR A 546 3.27 -8.31 -2.93
CA THR A 546 4.20 -8.61 -1.85
C THR A 546 3.52 -9.20 -0.62
N GLU A 547 2.23 -8.90 -0.45
CA GLU A 547 1.35 -9.50 0.55
C GLU A 547 -0.07 -9.61 -0.02
N PHE A 548 -0.73 -10.75 0.20
CA PHE A 548 -2.07 -11.05 -0.29
C PHE A 548 -2.94 -11.55 0.87
N HIS A 549 -3.78 -10.66 1.38
CA HIS A 549 -4.63 -10.92 2.54
C HIS A 549 -6.07 -10.51 2.21
N PRO A 550 -6.91 -11.44 1.69
CA PRO A 550 -8.29 -11.11 1.34
C PRO A 550 -9.17 -10.73 2.52
N LEU A 551 -8.77 -11.11 3.73
CA LEU A 551 -9.50 -10.91 4.98
C LEU A 551 -10.93 -11.46 4.96
N ARG A 552 -11.16 -12.50 4.16
CA ARG A 552 -12.39 -13.28 4.08
C ARG A 552 -12.11 -14.65 3.46
N ALA A 553 -13.02 -15.59 3.67
CA ALA A 553 -12.97 -16.87 2.97
C ALA A 553 -13.23 -16.69 1.46
N MET A 554 -12.56 -17.52 0.65
CA MET A 554 -12.84 -17.73 -0.76
C MET A 554 -12.83 -19.24 -1.00
N ASP A 555 -13.73 -19.72 -1.85
CA ASP A 555 -13.62 -21.09 -2.37
C ASP A 555 -12.56 -21.16 -3.50
N ALA A 556 -12.26 -22.37 -3.98
CA ALA A 556 -11.26 -22.57 -5.02
C ALA A 556 -11.61 -21.90 -6.35
N ALA A 557 -12.90 -21.79 -6.69
CA ALA A 557 -13.34 -21.18 -7.95
C ALA A 557 -13.14 -19.66 -7.91
N GLU A 558 -13.52 -19.03 -6.80
CA GLU A 558 -13.34 -17.60 -6.56
C GLU A 558 -11.85 -17.24 -6.47
N LEU A 559 -11.06 -18.02 -5.73
CA LEU A 559 -9.61 -17.80 -5.63
C LEU A 559 -8.95 -17.92 -7.01
N ARG A 560 -9.32 -18.93 -7.82
CA ARG A 560 -8.80 -19.10 -9.18
C ARG A 560 -9.11 -17.89 -10.07
N GLN A 561 -10.32 -17.33 -9.97
CA GLN A 561 -10.71 -16.13 -10.70
C GLN A 561 -9.90 -14.90 -10.25
N THR A 562 -9.66 -14.76 -8.95
CA THR A 562 -8.88 -13.68 -8.34
C THR A 562 -7.41 -13.73 -8.79
N LEU A 563 -6.80 -14.92 -8.77
CA LEU A 563 -5.45 -15.11 -9.28
C LEU A 563 -5.35 -14.82 -10.78
N ALA A 564 -6.34 -15.29 -11.57
CA ALA A 564 -6.39 -15.04 -13.01
C ALA A 564 -6.62 -13.56 -13.33
N LEU A 565 -7.37 -12.82 -12.51
CA LEU A 565 -7.51 -11.38 -12.60
C LEU A 565 -6.14 -10.71 -12.53
N HIS A 566 -5.36 -10.97 -11.47
CA HIS A 566 -4.04 -10.35 -11.29
C HIS A 566 -3.03 -10.79 -12.34
N ALA A 567 -2.97 -12.08 -12.69
CA ALA A 567 -2.10 -12.59 -13.74
C ALA A 567 -2.35 -11.88 -15.08
N ARG A 568 -3.62 -11.69 -15.48
CA ARG A 568 -3.99 -10.94 -16.70
C ARG A 568 -3.65 -9.45 -16.64
N ARG A 569 -3.53 -8.88 -15.44
CA ARG A 569 -3.12 -7.48 -15.25
C ARG A 569 -1.61 -7.28 -15.18
N GLY A 570 -0.83 -8.37 -15.19
CA GLY A 570 0.63 -8.32 -15.24
C GLY A 570 1.33 -8.60 -13.91
N ALA A 571 0.64 -9.16 -12.91
CA ALA A 571 1.29 -9.62 -11.70
C ALA A 571 2.34 -10.71 -12.03
N LYS A 572 3.57 -10.53 -11.54
CA LYS A 572 4.69 -11.45 -11.76
C LYS A 572 4.85 -12.47 -10.64
N PHE A 573 4.48 -12.08 -9.44
CA PHE A 573 4.37 -12.99 -8.31
C PHE A 573 3.28 -12.52 -7.35
N LEU A 574 2.84 -13.44 -6.50
CA LEU A 574 1.95 -13.19 -5.38
C LEU A 574 2.44 -13.94 -4.14
N SER A 575 2.65 -13.20 -3.06
CA SER A 575 3.05 -13.74 -1.76
C SER A 575 1.92 -13.63 -0.74
N PHE A 576 1.83 -14.62 0.13
CA PHE A 576 0.91 -14.71 1.27
C PHE A 576 1.63 -15.42 2.42
N PHE A 577 1.18 -15.22 3.65
CA PHE A 577 1.81 -15.87 4.80
C PHE A 577 1.42 -17.34 4.89
N LEU A 578 2.40 -18.21 5.16
CA LEU A 578 2.20 -19.64 5.31
C LEU A 578 2.97 -20.14 6.54
N GLU A 579 2.29 -20.86 7.42
CA GLU A 579 2.94 -21.44 8.59
C GLU A 579 3.79 -22.66 8.19
N PRO A 580 5.02 -22.76 8.69
CA PRO A 580 5.91 -23.87 8.40
C PRO A 580 5.42 -25.19 9.02
N THR A 581 5.69 -26.28 8.31
CA THR A 581 5.41 -27.64 8.78
C THR A 581 6.65 -28.52 8.67
N TRP A 582 6.85 -29.39 9.65
CA TRP A 582 7.94 -30.34 9.69
C TRP A 582 7.41 -31.73 10.05
N GLN A 583 7.76 -32.74 9.25
CA GLN A 583 7.31 -34.13 9.46
C GLN A 583 5.78 -34.27 9.60
N GLY A 584 5.02 -33.46 8.85
CA GLY A 584 3.57 -33.47 8.84
C GLY A 584 2.91 -32.77 10.04
N GLN A 585 3.70 -32.15 10.92
CA GLN A 585 3.22 -31.37 12.06
C GLN A 585 3.55 -29.89 11.85
N ARG A 586 2.69 -29.01 12.38
CA ARG A 586 2.96 -27.57 12.39
C ARG A 586 4.15 -27.27 13.31
N VAL A 587 5.07 -26.41 12.87
CA VAL A 587 6.16 -25.96 13.73
C VAL A 587 5.61 -24.93 14.71
N GLU A 588 5.92 -25.10 15.99
CA GLU A 588 5.49 -24.18 17.06
C GLU A 588 6.22 -22.85 16.94
N ARG A 589 5.44 -21.77 16.80
CA ARG A 589 5.90 -20.38 16.72
C ARG A 589 4.76 -19.41 17.00
N ALA A 590 5.07 -18.13 17.15
CA ALA A 590 4.05 -17.08 17.19
C ALA A 590 3.22 -17.13 15.90
N HIS A 591 1.92 -17.38 16.07
CA HIS A 591 1.02 -17.59 14.94
C HIS A 591 0.68 -16.26 14.27
N ASN A 592 0.87 -16.18 12.95
CA ASN A 592 0.44 -15.01 12.21
C ASN A 592 -1.06 -15.11 11.90
N ALA A 593 -1.84 -14.14 12.38
CA ALA A 593 -3.29 -14.10 12.20
C ALA A 593 -3.76 -14.17 10.74
N PHE A 594 -2.92 -13.74 9.79
CA PHE A 594 -3.22 -13.74 8.35
C PHE A 594 -2.61 -14.91 7.58
N SER A 595 -1.95 -15.84 8.28
CA SER A 595 -1.34 -17.02 7.64
C SER A 595 -2.40 -17.96 7.11
N PHE A 596 -2.24 -18.43 5.87
CA PHE A 596 -3.03 -19.52 5.33
C PHE A 596 -2.59 -20.80 6.04
N ASP A 597 -3.41 -21.27 6.98
CA ASP A 597 -3.14 -22.44 7.80
C ASP A 597 -4.48 -23.16 8.03
N PRO A 598 -4.55 -24.49 7.82
CA PRO A 598 -5.76 -25.27 8.08
C PRO A 598 -6.31 -25.13 9.51
N GLN A 599 -5.50 -24.72 10.48
CA GLN A 599 -5.89 -24.50 11.88
C GLN A 599 -6.25 -23.04 12.20
N ASN A 600 -6.05 -22.10 11.26
CA ASN A 600 -6.33 -20.70 11.48
C ASN A 600 -7.79 -20.33 11.15
N ALA A 601 -8.60 -20.11 12.18
CA ALA A 601 -9.99 -19.71 12.03
C ALA A 601 -10.19 -18.21 11.72
N GLN A 602 -9.15 -17.39 11.83
CA GLN A 602 -9.24 -15.95 11.65
C GLN A 602 -9.23 -15.57 10.17
N PHE A 603 -9.98 -14.52 9.82
CA PHE A 603 -9.95 -13.86 8.51
C PHE A 603 -10.13 -14.78 7.29
N GLY A 604 -10.79 -15.93 7.46
CA GLY A 604 -11.00 -16.91 6.38
C GLY A 604 -9.77 -17.72 6.00
N SER A 605 -8.74 -17.74 6.83
CA SER A 605 -7.43 -18.34 6.53
C SER A 605 -7.47 -19.86 6.27
N ALA A 606 -8.20 -20.65 7.07
CA ALA A 606 -8.31 -22.09 6.84
C ALA A 606 -9.04 -22.45 5.53
N PRO A 607 -10.18 -21.82 5.18
CA PRO A 607 -10.76 -21.95 3.83
C PRO A 607 -9.80 -21.56 2.71
N LEU A 608 -9.08 -20.43 2.86
CA LEU A 608 -8.11 -19.97 1.86
C LEU A 608 -6.96 -20.96 1.65
N TYR A 609 -6.47 -21.60 2.71
CA TYR A 609 -5.47 -22.66 2.60
C TYR A 609 -5.97 -23.82 1.74
N ARG A 610 -7.19 -24.31 2.00
CA ARG A 610 -7.80 -25.41 1.23
C ARG A 610 -8.04 -25.02 -0.22
N ALA A 611 -8.60 -23.83 -0.45
CA ALA A 611 -8.79 -23.30 -1.79
C ALA A 611 -7.47 -23.17 -2.56
N MET A 612 -6.39 -22.71 -1.91
CA MET A 612 -5.07 -22.62 -2.52
C MET A 612 -4.51 -24.01 -2.87
N GLN A 613 -4.70 -24.99 -1.99
CA GLN A 613 -4.31 -26.38 -2.25
C GLN A 613 -5.04 -26.95 -3.48
N GLU A 614 -6.35 -26.75 -3.60
CA GLU A 614 -7.17 -27.17 -4.76
C GLU A 614 -6.85 -26.40 -6.06
N VAL A 615 -6.31 -25.18 -5.96
CA VAL A 615 -5.89 -24.40 -7.13
C VAL A 615 -4.53 -24.87 -7.67
N LEU A 616 -3.66 -25.34 -6.79
CA LEU A 616 -2.28 -25.74 -7.09
C LEU A 616 -2.13 -27.21 -7.50
N GLN A 617 -3.11 -28.06 -7.15
CA GLN A 617 -3.27 -29.45 -7.59
C GLN A 617 -4.13 -29.51 -8.85
#